data_AF-A0A0C2SAB5-F1
#
_entry.id   AF-A0A0C2SAB5-F1
#
_cell.length_a   1.000
_cell.length_b   1.000
_cell.length_c   1.000
_cell.angle_alpha   90.00
_cell.angle_beta   90.00
_cell.angle_gamma   90.00
#
_symmetry.space_group_name_H-M   'P 1'
#
loop_
_entity.id
_entity.type
_entity.pdbx_description
1 polymer ?
#
loop_
_entity_poly.entity_id
_entity_poly.type
_entity_poly.pdbx_seq_one_letter_code
_entity_poly.pdbx_strand_id
1 'polypeptide(L)'
;MRKFIVSFVLVVIIALITFNINNNKIRHQPISLEKVEEIVVFQEFYKVNNGGGGVTIEHLDSNIDTMEAKQLVQWFNSVSNENIISENELPQALAGVSFEMKNNKRVVVHYHEGIFYVSNKDNTYSFVNHDMKSYFEKILKQNEANPT
;
A
#
# COMPACT_ATOMS: atom_id res chain seq x y z
N MET A 1 35.35 -8.91 -40.89
CA MET A 1 33.99 -8.34 -40.81
C MET A 1 32.98 -9.22 -40.06
N ARG A 2 32.99 -10.56 -40.20
CA ARG A 2 32.04 -11.47 -39.51
C ARG A 2 32.00 -11.36 -37.97
N LYS A 3 33.14 -11.12 -37.30
CA LYS A 3 33.23 -11.00 -35.83
C LYS A 3 32.60 -9.71 -35.26
N PHE A 4 32.57 -8.62 -36.03
CA PHE A 4 32.00 -7.33 -35.59
C PHE A 4 30.47 -7.35 -35.57
N ILE A 5 29.84 -8.06 -36.52
CA ILE A 5 28.38 -8.20 -36.60
C ILE A 5 27.85 -8.99 -35.40
N VAL A 6 28.57 -10.03 -34.97
CA VAL A 6 28.18 -10.85 -33.80
C VAL A 6 28.26 -10.06 -32.50
N SER A 7 29.31 -9.25 -32.30
CA SER A 7 29.38 -8.36 -31.12
C SER A 7 28.28 -7.30 -31.10
N PHE A 8 27.93 -6.71 -32.25
CA PHE A 8 26.89 -5.69 -32.31
C PHE A 8 25.50 -6.27 -31.98
N VAL A 9 25.16 -7.44 -32.53
CA VAL A 9 23.89 -8.11 -32.25
C VAL A 9 23.79 -8.50 -30.77
N LEU A 10 24.89 -8.97 -30.15
CA LEU A 10 24.91 -9.32 -28.74
C LEU A 10 24.70 -8.09 -27.83
N VAL A 11 25.31 -6.95 -28.15
CA VAL A 11 25.14 -5.70 -27.40
C VAL A 11 23.70 -5.19 -27.50
N VAL A 12 23.07 -5.27 -28.67
CA VAL A 12 21.66 -4.88 -28.86
C VAL A 12 20.72 -5.81 -28.08
N ILE A 13 20.98 -7.12 -28.07
CA ILE A 13 20.18 -8.08 -27.30
C ILE A 13 20.32 -7.82 -25.78
N ILE A 14 21.53 -7.60 -25.27
CA ILE A 14 21.76 -7.28 -23.85
C ILE A 14 21.10 -5.94 -23.48
N ALA A 15 21.16 -4.94 -24.35
CA ALA A 15 20.50 -3.65 -24.13
C ALA A 15 18.98 -3.79 -24.08
N LEU A 16 18.38 -4.59 -24.97
CA LEU A 16 16.93 -4.85 -24.99
C LEU A 16 16.48 -5.65 -23.77
N ILE A 17 17.25 -6.64 -23.32
CA ILE A 17 16.97 -7.42 -22.11
C ILE A 17 17.04 -6.51 -20.87
N THR A 18 18.09 -5.71 -20.74
CA THR A 18 18.25 -4.77 -19.61
C THR A 18 17.16 -3.69 -19.61
N PHE A 19 16.73 -3.21 -20.79
CA PHE A 19 15.65 -2.25 -20.93
C PHE A 19 14.28 -2.85 -20.53
N ASN A 20 13.99 -4.09 -20.93
CA ASN A 20 12.74 -4.76 -20.55
C ASN A 20 12.69 -5.14 -19.06
N ILE A 21 13.82 -5.55 -18.46
CA ILE A 21 13.88 -5.84 -17.01
C ILE A 21 13.65 -4.56 -16.18
N ASN A 22 14.08 -3.39 -16.67
CA ASN A 22 13.83 -2.11 -15.98
C ASN A 22 12.39 -1.57 -16.12
N ASN A 23 11.63 -2.02 -17.13
CA ASN A 23 10.28 -1.49 -17.38
C ASN A 23 9.18 -2.14 -16.52
N ASN A 24 9.45 -3.26 -15.87
CA ASN A 24 8.50 -3.92 -14.95
C ASN A 24 8.67 -3.49 -13.48
N LYS A 25 9.24 -2.31 -13.21
CA LYS A 25 9.27 -1.77 -11.85
C LYS A 25 7.87 -1.23 -11.50
N ILE A 26 7.26 -1.84 -10.49
CA ILE A 26 6.06 -1.31 -9.84
C ILE A 26 6.34 0.14 -9.43
N ARG A 27 5.37 1.02 -9.68
CA ARG A 27 5.44 2.45 -9.34
C ARG A 27 4.35 2.81 -8.36
N HIS A 28 4.69 3.70 -7.44
CA HIS A 28 3.75 4.29 -6.50
C HIS A 28 2.71 5.07 -7.30
N GLN A 29 1.45 4.92 -6.93
CA GLN A 29 0.35 5.64 -7.56
C GLN A 29 -0.17 6.70 -6.59
N PRO A 30 0.36 7.93 -6.64
CA PRO A 30 -0.11 8.99 -5.76
C PRO A 30 -1.57 9.32 -6.04
N ILE A 31 -2.28 9.72 -5.00
CA ILE A 31 -3.69 10.13 -5.05
C ILE A 31 -3.80 11.65 -5.00
N SER A 32 -4.71 12.21 -5.80
CA SER A 32 -5.00 13.64 -5.70
C SER A 32 -6.11 13.88 -4.69
N LEU A 33 -5.83 14.71 -3.68
CA LEU A 33 -6.79 15.08 -2.63
C LEU A 33 -8.11 15.62 -3.19
N GLU A 34 -8.07 16.37 -4.29
CA GLU A 34 -9.28 16.93 -4.92
C GLU A 34 -10.21 15.87 -5.54
N LYS A 35 -9.67 14.67 -5.78
CA LYS A 35 -10.39 13.51 -6.32
C LYS A 35 -10.87 12.56 -5.22
N VAL A 36 -10.42 12.76 -3.99
CA VAL A 36 -10.90 12.04 -2.82
C VAL A 36 -12.27 12.60 -2.43
N GLU A 37 -13.23 11.71 -2.23
CA GLU A 37 -14.56 11.99 -1.73
C GLU A 37 -14.61 11.78 -0.22
N GLU A 38 -14.03 10.68 0.25
CA GLU A 38 -13.99 10.30 1.67
C GLU A 38 -12.68 9.61 2.00
N ILE A 39 -12.22 9.78 3.24
CA ILE A 39 -11.08 9.04 3.80
C ILE A 39 -11.55 8.37 5.07
N VAL A 40 -11.47 7.03 5.08
CA VAL A 40 -11.87 6.21 6.23
C VAL A 40 -10.62 5.55 6.79
N VAL A 41 -10.32 5.82 8.06
CA VAL A 41 -9.30 5.07 8.80
C VAL A 41 -9.98 3.92 9.51
N PHE A 42 -9.43 2.71 9.39
CA PHE A 42 -10.04 1.52 9.95
C PHE A 42 -9.06 0.70 10.78
N GLN A 43 -9.62 -0.12 11.68
CA GLN A 43 -8.93 -1.19 12.40
C GLN A 43 -9.62 -2.53 12.17
N GLU A 44 -8.83 -3.61 12.14
CA GLU A 44 -9.34 -4.97 11.98
C GLU A 44 -9.02 -5.82 13.21
N PHE A 45 -10.05 -6.45 13.77
CA PHE A 45 -9.92 -7.39 14.89
C PHE A 45 -10.32 -8.79 14.44
N TYR A 46 -9.39 -9.73 14.61
CA TYR A 46 -9.58 -11.12 14.20
C TYR A 46 -10.00 -11.95 15.42
N LYS A 47 -11.27 -12.39 15.44
CA LYS A 47 -11.82 -13.23 16.51
C LYS A 47 -11.92 -14.67 16.03
N VAL A 48 -11.27 -15.59 16.75
CA VAL A 48 -11.42 -17.03 16.53
C VAL A 48 -12.69 -17.48 17.27
N ASN A 49 -13.67 -18.00 16.54
CA ASN A 49 -14.88 -18.52 17.17
C ASN A 49 -14.57 -19.85 17.87
N ASN A 50 -14.73 -19.88 19.19
CA ASN A 50 -14.56 -21.09 19.99
C ASN A 50 -15.59 -22.16 19.56
N GLY A 51 -15.15 -23.14 18.78
CA GLY A 51 -15.92 -24.35 18.47
C GLY A 51 -16.23 -24.63 17.01
N GLY A 52 -15.81 -23.79 16.06
CA GLY A 52 -16.16 -24.01 14.65
C GLY A 52 -15.32 -23.25 13.65
N GLY A 53 -14.00 -23.48 13.63
CA GLY A 53 -13.06 -23.27 12.50
C GLY A 53 -13.01 -21.93 11.76
N GLY A 54 -13.91 -20.98 12.06
CA GLY A 54 -14.09 -19.73 11.36
C GLY A 54 -13.49 -18.57 12.14
N VAL A 55 -12.83 -17.68 11.39
CA VAL A 55 -12.33 -16.39 11.87
C VAL A 55 -13.36 -15.33 11.49
N THR A 56 -13.84 -14.57 12.47
CA THR A 56 -14.64 -13.36 12.20
C THR A 56 -13.70 -12.16 12.20
N ILE A 57 -13.89 -11.26 11.24
CA ILE A 57 -13.17 -9.99 11.16
C ILE A 57 -14.15 -8.89 11.57
N GLU A 58 -13.84 -8.17 12.64
CA GLU A 58 -14.55 -6.94 13.02
C GLU A 58 -13.78 -5.73 12.47
N HIS A 59 -14.50 -4.84 11.78
CA HIS A 59 -13.96 -3.63 11.19
C HIS A 59 -14.47 -2.43 11.98
N LEU A 60 -13.56 -1.62 12.52
CA LEU A 60 -13.90 -0.41 13.25
C LEU A 60 -13.47 0.80 12.43
N ASP A 61 -14.45 1.51 11.87
CA ASP A 61 -14.23 2.74 11.11
C ASP A 61 -14.13 3.94 12.03
N SER A 62 -13.14 4.79 11.75
CA SER A 62 -12.91 6.07 12.41
C SER A 62 -13.02 7.19 11.40
N ASN A 63 -13.97 8.09 11.65
CA ASN A 63 -14.04 9.35 10.92
C ASN A 63 -12.92 10.26 11.38
N ILE A 64 -12.16 10.76 10.42
CA ILE A 64 -11.04 11.67 10.65
C ILE A 64 -11.40 13.09 10.21
N ASP A 65 -10.72 14.09 10.78
CA ASP A 65 -10.94 15.46 10.36
C ASP A 65 -10.24 15.79 9.03
N THR A 66 -10.57 16.94 8.45
CA THR A 66 -10.01 17.36 7.15
C THR A 66 -8.50 17.59 7.18
N MET A 67 -7.92 17.93 8.34
CA MET A 67 -6.48 18.15 8.48
C MET A 67 -5.72 16.83 8.52
N GLU A 68 -6.23 15.87 9.30
CA GLU A 68 -5.73 14.50 9.38
C GLU A 68 -5.83 13.78 8.03
N ALA A 69 -6.96 13.94 7.34
CA ALA A 69 -7.17 13.47 5.98
C ALA A 69 -6.09 13.99 4.99
N LYS A 70 -5.78 15.29 5.06
CA LYS A 70 -4.72 15.90 4.24
C LYS A 70 -3.35 15.33 4.55
N GLN A 71 -3.03 15.11 5.83
CA GLN A 71 -1.75 14.55 6.25
C GLN A 71 -1.57 13.12 5.75
N LEU A 72 -2.60 12.28 5.85
CA LEU A 72 -2.56 10.90 5.34
C LEU A 72 -2.29 10.85 3.84
N VAL A 73 -2.96 11.70 3.05
CA VAL A 73 -2.70 11.81 1.61
C VAL A 73 -1.27 12.29 1.34
N GLN A 74 -0.78 13.27 2.10
CA GLN A 74 0.60 13.77 1.94
C GLN A 74 1.65 12.71 2.26
N TRP A 75 1.48 11.95 3.34
CA TRP A 75 2.41 10.88 3.70
C TRP A 75 2.36 9.72 2.71
N PHE A 76 1.17 9.36 2.23
CA PHE A 76 1.05 8.35 1.18
C PHE A 76 1.81 8.78 -0.08
N ASN A 77 1.55 10.01 -0.55
CA ASN A 77 2.15 10.54 -1.77
C ASN A 77 3.65 10.84 -1.67
N SER A 78 4.23 10.93 -0.46
CA SER A 78 5.67 11.17 -0.28
C SER A 78 6.53 9.92 -0.48
N VAL A 79 5.90 8.75 -0.64
CA VAL A 79 6.59 7.48 -0.87
C VAL A 79 7.28 7.50 -2.24
N SER A 80 8.60 7.48 -2.22
CA SER A 80 9.41 7.37 -3.44
C SER A 80 9.31 5.98 -4.06
N ASN A 81 9.41 5.91 -5.39
CA ASN A 81 9.40 4.65 -6.13
C ASN A 81 10.54 3.70 -5.75
N GLU A 82 11.67 4.21 -5.25
CA GLU A 82 12.77 3.34 -4.78
C GLU A 82 12.47 2.64 -3.44
N ASN A 83 11.47 3.11 -2.69
CA ASN A 83 11.10 2.56 -1.38
C ASN A 83 9.93 1.57 -1.49
N ILE A 84 9.51 1.24 -2.71
CA ILE A 84 8.46 0.26 -2.96
C ILE A 84 9.07 -1.12 -3.12
N ILE A 85 8.48 -2.09 -2.43
CA ILE A 85 8.83 -3.50 -2.56
C ILE A 85 7.63 -4.21 -3.18
N SER A 86 7.88 -5.02 -4.21
CA SER A 86 6.84 -5.87 -4.80
C SER A 86 6.47 -6.97 -3.82
N GLU A 87 5.18 -7.19 -3.63
CA GLU A 87 4.66 -8.23 -2.75
C GLU A 87 3.81 -9.22 -3.55
N ASN A 88 3.75 -10.46 -3.07
CA ASN A 88 2.92 -11.49 -3.70
C ASN A 88 1.51 -11.54 -3.10
N GLU A 89 1.35 -11.13 -1.84
CA GLU A 89 0.09 -11.21 -1.10
C GLU A 89 -0.04 -10.07 -0.07
N LEU A 90 -1.26 -9.83 0.39
CA LEU A 90 -1.55 -8.90 1.48
C LEU A 90 -1.52 -9.66 2.82
N PRO A 91 -0.85 -9.15 3.85
CA PRO A 91 -0.99 -9.70 5.19
C PRO A 91 -2.37 -9.39 5.78
N GLN A 92 -2.70 -10.04 6.90
CA GLN A 92 -3.83 -9.64 7.74
C GLN A 92 -3.59 -8.22 8.24
N ALA A 93 -4.44 -7.26 7.87
CA ALA A 93 -4.24 -5.88 8.28
C ALA A 93 -4.55 -5.72 9.76
N LEU A 94 -3.78 -4.90 10.47
CA LEU A 94 -4.14 -4.48 11.84
C LEU A 94 -4.98 -3.20 11.80
N ALA A 95 -4.67 -2.37 10.82
CA ALA A 95 -5.36 -1.13 10.55
C ALA A 95 -5.19 -0.76 9.08
N GLY A 96 -5.77 0.35 8.66
CA GLY A 96 -5.48 0.91 7.35
C GLY A 96 -6.23 2.20 7.08
N VAL A 97 -6.03 2.71 5.87
CA VAL A 97 -6.79 3.85 5.34
C VAL A 97 -7.39 3.48 4.00
N SER A 98 -8.66 3.82 3.83
CA SER A 98 -9.36 3.77 2.57
C SER A 98 -9.50 5.18 2.01
N PHE A 99 -9.02 5.40 0.79
CA PHE A 99 -9.28 6.61 0.03
C PHE A 99 -10.38 6.31 -0.99
N GLU A 100 -11.60 6.76 -0.70
CA GLU A 100 -12.75 6.65 -1.60
C GLU A 100 -12.69 7.82 -2.59
N MET A 101 -12.61 7.50 -3.88
CA MET A 101 -12.42 8.48 -4.94
C MET A 101 -13.76 8.79 -5.62
N LYS A 102 -13.96 10.03 -6.06
CA LYS A 102 -15.17 10.54 -6.76
C LYS A 102 -15.58 9.77 -8.03
N ASN A 103 -14.73 8.88 -8.53
CA ASN A 103 -14.99 8.04 -9.71
C ASN A 103 -15.28 6.57 -9.34
N ASN A 104 -15.78 6.32 -8.12
CA ASN A 104 -16.05 5.01 -7.56
C ASN A 104 -14.82 4.07 -7.55
N LYS A 105 -13.61 4.65 -7.51
CA LYS A 105 -12.39 3.90 -7.27
C LYS A 105 -12.05 3.98 -5.79
N ARG A 106 -11.45 2.92 -5.27
CA ARG A 106 -11.00 2.83 -3.89
C ARG A 106 -9.51 2.50 -3.87
N VAL A 107 -8.74 3.21 -3.08
CA VAL A 107 -7.34 2.87 -2.79
C VAL A 107 -7.27 2.50 -1.32
N VAL A 108 -6.94 1.24 -1.02
CA VAL A 108 -6.80 0.77 0.36
C VAL A 108 -5.32 0.58 0.67
N VAL A 109 -4.90 1.14 1.79
CA VAL A 109 -3.56 0.97 2.34
C VAL A 109 -3.70 0.24 3.67
N HIS A 110 -3.24 -1.01 3.69
CA HIS A 110 -3.25 -1.86 4.87
C HIS A 110 -1.97 -1.64 5.68
N TYR A 111 -2.09 -1.54 6.99
CA TYR A 111 -0.98 -1.46 7.94
C TYR A 111 -0.80 -2.79 8.65
N HIS A 112 0.43 -3.31 8.66
CA HIS A 112 0.82 -4.48 9.44
C HIS A 112 2.24 -4.31 9.97
N GLU A 113 2.40 -4.27 11.29
CA GLU A 113 3.70 -4.24 11.99
C GLU A 113 4.72 -3.20 11.46
N GLY A 114 4.25 -2.00 11.12
CA GLY A 114 5.12 -0.91 10.65
C GLY A 114 5.33 -0.85 9.13
N ILE A 115 4.70 -1.75 8.38
CA ILE A 115 4.74 -1.80 6.91
C ILE A 115 3.35 -1.50 6.36
N PHE A 116 3.31 -0.73 5.27
CA PHE A 116 2.10 -0.39 4.54
C PHE A 116 2.02 -1.19 3.26
N TYR A 117 0.87 -1.81 3.00
CA TYR A 117 0.61 -2.65 1.84
C TYR A 117 -0.53 -2.08 1.02
N VAL A 118 -0.35 -2.05 -0.30
CA VAL A 118 -1.35 -1.56 -1.25
C VAL A 118 -1.54 -2.63 -2.30
N SER A 119 -2.79 -2.97 -2.59
CA SER A 119 -3.12 -3.83 -3.72
C SER A 119 -3.85 -3.02 -4.78
N ASN A 120 -3.35 -3.13 -6.01
CA ASN A 120 -4.02 -2.72 -7.24
C ASN A 120 -4.25 -3.99 -8.07
N LYS A 121 -5.21 -3.94 -9.01
CA LYS A 121 -5.72 -5.05 -9.81
C LYS A 121 -4.66 -6.05 -10.31
N ASP A 122 -3.46 -5.56 -10.65
CA ASP A 122 -2.38 -6.36 -11.21
C ASP A 122 -1.11 -6.40 -10.34
N ASN A 123 -1.04 -5.67 -9.22
CA ASN A 123 0.17 -5.54 -8.41
C ASN A 123 -0.15 -5.33 -6.93
N THR A 124 0.52 -6.07 -6.06
CA THR A 124 0.60 -5.78 -4.63
C THR A 124 1.98 -5.25 -4.31
N TYR A 125 2.06 -4.21 -3.50
CA TYR A 125 3.33 -3.64 -3.10
C TYR A 125 3.29 -3.14 -1.66
N SER A 126 4.47 -3.03 -1.06
CA SER A 126 4.65 -2.49 0.28
C SER A 126 5.60 -1.31 0.30
N PHE A 127 5.52 -0.52 1.36
CA PHE A 127 6.45 0.56 1.67
C PHE A 127 6.50 0.84 3.17
N VAL A 128 7.53 1.57 3.60
CA VAL A 128 7.64 2.09 4.96
C VAL A 128 7.55 3.62 4.92
N ASN A 129 6.72 4.18 5.80
CA ASN A 129 6.63 5.62 6.02
C ASN A 129 6.59 5.90 7.52
N HIS A 130 7.57 6.62 8.05
CA HIS A 130 7.75 6.80 9.49
C HIS A 130 6.60 7.60 10.15
N ASP A 131 6.13 8.65 9.48
CA ASP A 131 5.09 9.53 10.01
C ASP A 131 3.73 8.83 10.01
N MET A 132 3.40 8.18 8.89
CA MET A 132 2.21 7.36 8.76
C MET A 132 2.24 6.19 9.76
N LYS A 133 3.40 5.56 9.97
CA LYS A 133 3.57 4.49 10.97
C LYS A 133 3.26 5.01 12.37
N SER A 134 3.85 6.14 12.75
CA SER A 134 3.66 6.74 14.08
C SER A 134 2.19 7.09 14.33
N TYR A 135 1.49 7.52 13.27
CA TYR A 135 0.05 7.79 13.30
C TYR A 135 -0.78 6.53 13.57
N PHE A 136 -0.56 5.45 12.80
CA PHE A 136 -1.31 4.20 12.98
C PHE A 136 -1.01 3.50 14.30
N GLU A 137 0.25 3.53 14.77
CA GLU A 137 0.61 2.99 16.08
C GLU A 137 -0.09 3.72 17.23
N LYS A 138 -0.31 5.04 17.10
CA LYS A 138 -1.06 5.81 18.09
C LYS A 138 -2.53 5.38 18.11
N ILE A 139 -3.14 5.21 16.94
CA ILE A 139 -4.55 4.79 16.81
C ILE A 139 -4.76 3.39 17.38
N LEU A 140 -3.86 2.45 17.07
CA LEU A 140 -3.90 1.10 17.63
C LEU A 140 -3.83 1.11 19.16
N LYS A 141 -2.87 1.86 19.74
CA LYS A 141 -2.73 1.98 21.21
C LYS A 141 -3.94 2.63 21.88
N GLN A 142 -4.57 3.62 21.24
CA GLN A 142 -5.73 4.30 21.80
C GLN A 142 -6.94 3.37 21.91
N ASN A 143 -7.12 2.48 20.94
CA ASN A 143 -8.26 1.57 20.90
C ASN A 143 -8.00 0.28 21.71
N GLU A 144 -6.75 -0.17 21.83
CA GLU A 144 -6.37 -1.21 22.81
C GLU A 144 -6.64 -0.76 24.26
N ALA A 145 -6.48 0.54 24.56
CA ALA A 145 -6.74 1.11 25.88
C ALA A 145 -8.24 1.31 26.18
N ASN A 146 -9.10 1.30 25.16
CA ASN A 146 -10.56 1.44 25.26
C ASN A 146 -11.26 0.36 24.42
N PRO A 147 -11.18 -0.92 24.85
CA PRO A 147 -11.90 -1.98 24.14
C PRO A 147 -13.41 -1.72 24.30
N THR A 148 -14.07 -1.34 23.21
CA THR A 148 -15.54 -1.26 23.13
C THR A 148 -16.20 -2.60 23.35
#